data_AF-A0AAE3JFD2-F1
#
_entry.id   AF-A0AAE3JFD2-F1
#
_cell.length_a   1.000
_cell.length_b   1.000
_cell.length_c   1.000
_cell.angle_alpha   90.00
_cell.angle_beta   90.00
_cell.angle_gamma   90.00
#
_symmetry.space_group_name_H-M   'P 1'
#
loop_
_entity.id
_entity.type
_entity.pdbx_description
1 polymer ?
#
loop_
_entity_poly.entity_id
_entity_poly.type
_entity_poly.pdbx_seq_one_letter_code
_entity_poly.pdbx_strand_id
1 'polypeptide(L)'
;MRKRLWAFSLALSLLLPSSGAALACDENQSDTYVTQILFGDSALSQESDPNVQLLLDALYLCSEQSGSSGEMQLNMLSSEKVKKVPELSAIQITDAELLPCAHNSWEHVYDSKPDTQNARKQVLTQTVDHVFDFGGFLEDWFGTRSEKCESFAALLYYSHILADYLADNPEETQVRVGRANVSSYAGEPYITLNSNRPNFSDEQKKSTTSGVTYSSQDRFGRCGTAYAVIGSDILAASDSRAVIGNIRPSGWRMGTTDNQNKYDGLVDTNPPYLYHRCHLIAHQLGGEENGQNLITGTRYLNINGMKVWEDKIADYMKKNPENHVLYRVTPVFVGDNLLASGVRMEAWSVEDQGKLRFNIYCYNVQPGVDLDYATGANSQEDTISAEPKVIPFAKEGASESDPDLIFALNKHLEILFADQEGSGIYDRLMSEIGEAANGARNLKYTEDKTGKNYIQLKTYEFKYLEALTTYVPLLLQKEDFFQSAF
;
A
#
# COMPACT_ATOMS: atom_id res chain seq x y z
N MET A 1 15.51 29.87 -53.25
CA MET A 1 14.65 28.68 -53.44
C MET A 1 15.45 27.41 -53.19
N ARG A 2 15.45 26.94 -51.95
CA ARG A 2 15.84 25.61 -51.43
C ARG A 2 16.02 25.80 -49.91
N LYS A 3 15.53 24.84 -49.12
CA LYS A 3 15.34 24.85 -47.65
C LYS A 3 13.96 25.34 -47.14
N ARG A 4 12.90 24.64 -47.55
CA ARG A 4 11.67 24.44 -46.74
C ARG A 4 11.06 23.11 -47.19
N LEU A 5 11.45 22.00 -46.57
CA LEU A 5 10.81 20.68 -46.76
C LEU A 5 11.23 19.64 -45.71
N TRP A 6 11.61 20.07 -44.51
CA TRP A 6 11.91 19.18 -43.38
C TRP A 6 11.30 19.78 -42.11
N ALA A 7 9.98 19.70 -41.98
CA ALA A 7 9.25 19.97 -40.74
C ALA A 7 7.79 19.45 -40.82
N PHE A 8 7.57 18.31 -41.50
CA PHE A 8 6.23 17.72 -41.61
C PHE A 8 6.24 16.19 -41.47
N SER A 9 7.16 15.66 -40.64
CA SER A 9 7.20 14.23 -40.30
C SER A 9 7.55 13.96 -38.83
N LEU A 10 7.41 14.96 -37.95
CA LEU A 10 7.65 14.81 -36.50
C LEU A 10 6.45 15.27 -35.64
N ALA A 11 5.26 15.34 -36.23
CA ALA A 11 4.03 15.76 -35.55
C ALA A 11 2.88 14.75 -35.69
N LEU A 12 3.17 13.54 -36.17
CA LEU A 12 2.19 12.45 -36.28
C LEU A 12 2.62 11.16 -35.56
N SER A 13 3.78 11.17 -34.89
CA SER A 13 4.25 10.08 -34.02
C SER A 13 4.03 10.35 -32.53
N LEU A 14 3.34 11.45 -32.17
CA LEU A 14 2.98 11.82 -30.79
C LEU A 14 1.45 11.78 -30.56
N LEU A 15 0.69 11.21 -31.49
CA LEU A 15 -0.77 11.02 -31.41
C LEU A 15 -1.18 9.61 -31.84
N LEU A 16 -0.30 8.64 -31.63
CA LEU A 16 -0.75 7.28 -31.41
C LEU A 16 -0.86 7.15 -29.90
N PRO A 17 -2.01 6.74 -29.33
CA PRO A 17 -1.95 6.13 -28.02
C PRO A 17 -0.91 5.02 -28.18
N SER A 18 0.16 5.07 -27.37
CA SER A 18 0.84 3.83 -27.03
C SER A 18 -0.30 2.88 -26.68
N SER A 19 -0.50 1.86 -27.51
CA SER A 19 -1.33 0.73 -27.15
C SER A 19 -0.85 0.34 -25.77
N GLY A 20 -1.63 0.69 -24.74
CA GLY A 20 -1.26 0.44 -23.37
C GLY A 20 -1.00 -1.04 -23.30
N ALA A 21 0.27 -1.42 -23.10
CA ALA A 21 0.52 -2.70 -22.49
C ALA A 21 -0.31 -2.65 -21.21
N ALA A 22 -1.25 -3.57 -21.07
CA ALA A 22 -1.95 -3.76 -19.82
C ALA A 22 -0.84 -3.91 -18.76
N LEU A 23 -0.67 -2.90 -17.90
CA LEU A 23 0.26 -2.93 -16.78
C LEU A 23 -0.36 -3.88 -15.75
N ALA A 24 -0.28 -5.17 -16.03
CA ALA A 24 -0.37 -6.20 -15.01
C ALA A 24 1.00 -6.26 -14.35
N CYS A 25 1.04 -6.23 -13.01
CA CYS A 25 2.22 -6.44 -12.17
C CYS A 25 3.18 -5.24 -12.04
N ASP A 26 3.15 -4.58 -10.87
CA ASP A 26 4.32 -3.84 -10.34
C ASP A 26 5.13 -4.80 -9.45
N GLU A 27 6.24 -5.30 -9.99
CA GLU A 27 7.17 -6.23 -9.30
C GLU A 27 7.58 -5.72 -7.91
N ASN A 28 7.84 -4.41 -7.76
CA ASN A 28 8.24 -3.87 -6.46
C ASN A 28 7.10 -3.95 -5.44
N GLN A 29 5.85 -3.84 -5.91
CA GLN A 29 4.68 -3.91 -5.07
C GLN A 29 4.38 -5.36 -4.66
N SER A 30 4.48 -6.31 -5.61
CA SER A 30 4.45 -7.74 -5.31
C SER A 30 5.47 -8.10 -4.24
N ASP A 31 6.73 -7.73 -4.45
CA ASP A 31 7.83 -7.99 -3.51
C ASP A 31 7.56 -7.41 -2.12
N THR A 32 7.05 -6.18 -2.08
CA THR A 32 6.73 -5.49 -0.82
C THR A 32 5.65 -6.25 -0.03
N TYR A 33 4.53 -6.59 -0.65
CA TYR A 33 3.44 -7.23 0.10
C TYR A 33 3.72 -8.70 0.39
N VAL A 34 4.36 -9.42 -0.52
CA VAL A 34 4.75 -10.82 -0.29
C VAL A 34 5.69 -10.90 0.91
N THR A 35 6.71 -10.04 0.98
CA THR A 35 7.63 -10.02 2.13
C THR A 35 6.95 -9.59 3.43
N GLN A 36 6.01 -8.64 3.38
CA GLN A 36 5.18 -8.29 4.54
C GLN A 36 4.29 -9.45 5.02
N ILE A 37 3.72 -10.25 4.11
CA ILE A 37 2.91 -11.41 4.47
C ILE A 37 3.76 -12.50 5.12
N LEU A 38 5.01 -12.67 4.69
CA LEU A 38 5.93 -13.66 5.26
C LEU A 38 6.52 -13.23 6.61
N PHE A 39 6.84 -11.93 6.77
CA PHE A 39 7.69 -11.46 7.89
C PHE A 39 7.09 -10.33 8.74
N GLY A 40 5.93 -9.79 8.36
CA GLY A 40 5.27 -8.68 9.04
C GLY A 40 6.18 -7.46 9.18
N ASP A 41 6.25 -6.89 10.38
CA ASP A 41 7.11 -5.75 10.72
C ASP A 41 8.62 -5.97 10.44
N SER A 42 9.04 -7.22 10.25
CA SER A 42 10.45 -7.58 9.98
C SER A 42 10.79 -7.65 8.50
N ALA A 43 9.84 -7.44 7.58
CA ALA A 43 10.04 -7.57 6.13
C ALA A 43 11.27 -6.80 5.61
N LEU A 44 11.41 -5.51 5.98
CA LEU A 44 12.55 -4.68 5.58
C LEU A 44 13.92 -5.26 5.99
N SER A 45 13.97 -6.03 7.08
CA SER A 45 15.23 -6.64 7.53
C SER A 45 15.60 -7.89 6.74
N GLN A 46 14.63 -8.47 6.00
CA GLN A 46 14.77 -9.69 5.22
C GLN A 46 14.96 -9.42 3.71
N GLU A 47 14.88 -8.16 3.26
CA GLU A 47 15.04 -7.79 1.84
C GLU A 47 16.34 -8.33 1.22
N SER A 48 17.44 -8.35 1.98
CA SER A 48 18.74 -8.84 1.49
C SER A 48 18.97 -10.34 1.72
N ASP A 49 18.00 -11.06 2.27
CA ASP A 49 18.16 -12.48 2.54
C ASP A 49 18.15 -13.29 1.22
N PRO A 50 19.16 -14.15 0.97
CA PRO A 50 19.24 -14.91 -0.27
C PRO A 50 18.05 -15.84 -0.53
N ASN A 51 17.48 -16.45 0.53
CA ASN A 51 16.31 -17.31 0.39
C ASN A 51 15.07 -16.50 0.01
N VAL A 52 14.91 -15.30 0.58
CA VAL A 52 13.84 -14.38 0.17
C VAL A 52 13.98 -13.99 -1.30
N GLN A 53 15.19 -13.61 -1.74
CA GLN A 53 15.44 -13.26 -3.13
C GLN A 53 15.14 -14.41 -4.10
N LEU A 54 15.50 -15.65 -3.73
CA LEU A 54 15.13 -16.84 -4.52
C LEU A 54 13.63 -17.03 -4.65
N LEU A 55 12.87 -16.84 -3.57
CA LEU A 55 11.40 -16.96 -3.60
C LEU A 55 10.76 -15.89 -4.49
N LEU A 56 11.25 -14.63 -4.40
CA LEU A 56 10.76 -13.52 -5.23
C LEU A 56 11.11 -13.72 -6.71
N ASP A 57 12.34 -14.14 -7.04
CA ASP A 57 12.75 -14.47 -8.40
C ASP A 57 11.87 -15.58 -9.01
N ALA A 58 11.56 -16.62 -8.22
CA ALA A 58 10.70 -17.71 -8.68
C ALA A 58 9.23 -17.28 -8.82
N LEU A 59 8.76 -16.37 -7.95
CA LEU A 59 7.43 -15.79 -8.05
C LEU A 59 7.31 -14.92 -9.31
N TYR A 60 8.30 -14.07 -9.59
CA TYR A 60 8.38 -13.30 -10.82
C TYR A 60 8.28 -14.21 -12.06
N LEU A 61 9.08 -15.28 -12.12
CA LEU A 61 9.06 -16.23 -13.23
C LEU A 61 7.72 -16.96 -13.39
N CYS A 62 7.04 -17.22 -12.26
CA CYS A 62 5.73 -17.85 -12.26
C CYS A 62 4.63 -16.89 -12.71
N SER A 63 4.67 -15.65 -12.25
CA SER A 63 3.48 -14.80 -12.17
C SER A 63 3.55 -13.52 -13.01
N GLU A 64 4.75 -13.02 -13.30
CA GLU A 64 4.95 -11.66 -13.82
C GLU A 64 5.80 -11.65 -15.10
N GLN A 65 6.65 -12.66 -15.29
CA GLN A 65 7.48 -12.83 -16.48
C GLN A 65 6.61 -12.92 -17.75
N SER A 66 6.90 -12.07 -18.73
CA SER A 66 6.31 -12.07 -20.06
C SER A 66 7.28 -11.45 -21.06
N GLY A 67 7.10 -11.74 -22.35
CA GLY A 67 8.10 -11.39 -23.37
C GLY A 67 9.46 -12.02 -23.04
N SER A 68 10.55 -11.59 -23.67
CA SER A 68 11.85 -12.27 -23.49
C SER A 68 12.59 -11.93 -22.17
N SER A 69 11.88 -11.60 -21.08
CA SER A 69 12.45 -11.34 -19.75
C SER A 69 12.64 -12.62 -18.93
N GLY A 70 13.31 -12.57 -17.77
CA GLY A 70 13.42 -13.71 -16.84
C GLY A 70 14.70 -14.55 -16.94
N GLU A 71 15.58 -14.31 -17.92
CA GLU A 71 16.84 -15.06 -18.06
C GLU A 71 17.78 -14.86 -16.87
N MET A 72 17.78 -13.68 -16.25
CA MET A 72 18.58 -13.40 -15.07
C MET A 72 18.14 -14.25 -13.88
N GLN A 73 16.84 -14.26 -13.59
CA GLN A 73 16.23 -15.03 -12.49
C GLN A 73 16.45 -16.53 -12.69
N LEU A 74 16.26 -17.06 -13.91
CA LEU A 74 16.53 -18.48 -14.21
C LEU A 74 18.00 -18.86 -13.95
N ASN A 75 18.94 -17.98 -14.32
CA ASN A 75 20.36 -18.19 -14.05
C ASN A 75 20.67 -18.15 -12.55
N MET A 76 20.02 -17.26 -11.80
CA MET A 76 20.15 -17.20 -10.34
C MET A 76 19.65 -18.49 -9.68
N LEU A 77 18.41 -18.92 -9.97
CA LEU A 77 17.87 -20.20 -9.48
C LEU A 77 18.77 -21.39 -9.81
N SER A 78 19.31 -21.42 -11.04
CA SER A 78 20.23 -22.48 -11.47
C SER A 78 21.56 -22.47 -10.72
N SER A 79 22.11 -21.27 -10.43
CA SER A 79 23.36 -21.13 -9.68
C SER A 79 23.24 -21.57 -8.22
N GLU A 80 22.09 -21.36 -7.61
CA GLU A 80 21.75 -21.85 -6.26
C GLU A 80 21.32 -23.33 -6.27
N LYS A 81 21.34 -23.99 -7.43
CA LYS A 81 21.05 -25.42 -7.61
C LYS A 81 19.61 -25.79 -7.25
N VAL A 82 18.66 -24.88 -7.50
CA VAL A 82 17.24 -25.21 -7.50
C VAL A 82 17.00 -26.33 -8.51
N LYS A 83 16.21 -27.34 -8.12
CA LYS A 83 15.98 -28.52 -8.97
C LYS A 83 14.99 -28.19 -10.08
N LYS A 84 15.18 -28.81 -11.25
CA LYS A 84 14.25 -28.77 -12.39
C LYS A 84 13.91 -27.33 -12.86
N VAL A 85 14.86 -26.40 -12.76
CA VAL A 85 14.72 -25.07 -13.37
C VAL A 85 14.55 -25.24 -14.89
N PRO A 86 13.47 -24.72 -15.50
CA PRO A 86 13.21 -24.88 -16.92
C PRO A 86 14.03 -23.92 -17.77
N GLU A 87 14.14 -24.20 -19.06
CA GLU A 87 14.63 -23.23 -20.04
C GLU A 87 13.62 -22.09 -20.24
N LEU A 88 14.08 -20.89 -20.58
CA LEU A 88 13.22 -19.71 -20.77
C LEU A 88 12.06 -19.99 -21.75
N SER A 89 12.33 -20.73 -22.83
CA SER A 89 11.31 -21.07 -23.84
C SER A 89 10.13 -21.88 -23.28
N ALA A 90 10.32 -22.60 -22.17
CA ALA A 90 9.28 -23.43 -21.57
C ALA A 90 8.29 -22.62 -20.71
N ILE A 91 8.68 -21.44 -20.20
CA ILE A 91 7.83 -20.57 -19.37
C ILE A 91 7.32 -19.32 -20.12
N GLN A 92 7.74 -19.17 -21.38
CA GLN A 92 7.54 -17.97 -22.20
C GLN A 92 6.07 -17.72 -22.59
N ILE A 93 5.54 -16.55 -22.20
CA ILE A 93 4.25 -16.01 -22.63
C ILE A 93 4.38 -14.57 -23.13
N THR A 94 3.42 -14.06 -23.88
CA THR A 94 3.35 -12.65 -24.29
C THR A 94 2.66 -11.82 -23.22
N ASP A 95 2.83 -10.49 -23.25
CA ASP A 95 2.20 -9.57 -22.30
C ASP A 95 0.66 -9.74 -22.30
N ALA A 96 0.06 -9.97 -23.47
CA ALA A 96 -1.38 -10.20 -23.62
C ALA A 96 -1.85 -11.56 -23.04
N GLU A 97 -0.94 -12.51 -22.85
CA GLU A 97 -1.22 -13.82 -22.27
C GLU A 97 -0.96 -13.85 -20.75
N LEU A 98 -0.29 -12.84 -20.19
CA LEU A 98 0.14 -12.82 -18.78
C LEU A 98 -1.05 -12.93 -17.82
N LEU A 99 -2.00 -12.00 -17.91
CA LEU A 99 -3.20 -11.98 -17.05
C LEU A 99 -3.98 -13.31 -17.08
N PRO A 100 -4.43 -13.84 -18.23
CA PRO A 100 -5.21 -15.08 -18.26
C PRO A 100 -4.41 -16.32 -17.84
N CYS A 101 -3.07 -16.31 -17.97
CA CYS A 101 -2.21 -17.42 -17.56
C CYS A 101 -1.90 -17.40 -16.06
N ALA A 102 -1.69 -16.21 -15.49
CA ALA A 102 -1.05 -16.03 -14.19
C ALA A 102 -1.88 -15.29 -13.13
N HIS A 103 -3.10 -14.84 -13.43
CA HIS A 103 -3.97 -14.13 -12.46
C HIS A 103 -5.29 -14.89 -12.22
N ASN A 104 -5.23 -16.21 -12.07
CA ASN A 104 -6.39 -17.06 -11.84
C ASN A 104 -6.21 -17.85 -10.53
N SER A 105 -7.02 -18.88 -10.26
CA SER A 105 -6.70 -19.79 -9.16
C SER A 105 -5.45 -20.61 -9.46
N TRP A 106 -4.74 -21.01 -8.41
CA TRP A 106 -3.61 -21.94 -8.45
C TRP A 106 -3.99 -23.26 -9.13
N GLU A 107 -5.23 -23.71 -9.01
CA GLU A 107 -5.76 -24.92 -9.66
C GLU A 107 -6.25 -24.68 -11.09
N HIS A 108 -6.31 -23.43 -11.55
CA HIS A 108 -6.73 -23.11 -12.91
C HIS A 108 -5.77 -23.68 -13.95
N VAL A 109 -6.33 -24.21 -15.04
CA VAL A 109 -5.59 -24.68 -16.21
C VAL A 109 -5.80 -23.70 -17.36
N TYR A 110 -4.72 -23.09 -17.84
CA TYR A 110 -4.74 -22.18 -18.96
C TYR A 110 -4.75 -22.94 -20.29
N ASP A 111 -5.94 -23.12 -20.87
CA ASP A 111 -6.18 -23.95 -22.07
C ASP A 111 -5.27 -23.65 -23.26
N SER A 112 -4.84 -22.40 -23.43
CA SER A 112 -4.00 -22.02 -24.59
C SER A 112 -2.56 -22.53 -24.48
N LYS A 113 -2.02 -22.61 -23.26
CA LYS A 113 -0.63 -23.04 -22.99
C LYS A 113 -0.51 -23.78 -21.64
N PRO A 114 -1.17 -24.94 -21.47
CA PRO A 114 -1.20 -25.64 -20.18
C PRO A 114 0.19 -26.09 -19.72
N ASP A 115 1.03 -26.60 -20.64
CA ASP A 115 2.39 -27.05 -20.31
C ASP A 115 3.28 -25.88 -19.86
N THR A 116 3.14 -24.71 -20.48
CA THR A 116 3.87 -23.49 -20.10
C THR A 116 3.44 -23.00 -18.73
N GLN A 117 2.13 -22.95 -18.45
CA GLN A 117 1.62 -22.59 -17.13
C GLN A 117 2.10 -23.57 -16.06
N ASN A 118 2.09 -24.88 -16.36
CA ASN A 118 2.59 -25.90 -15.44
C ASN A 118 4.10 -25.74 -15.17
N ALA A 119 4.90 -25.45 -16.19
CA ALA A 119 6.33 -25.18 -16.02
C ALA A 119 6.57 -23.94 -15.12
N ARG A 120 5.77 -22.89 -15.28
CA ARG A 120 5.80 -21.67 -14.44
C ARG A 120 5.51 -21.97 -12.97
N LYS A 121 4.40 -22.66 -12.69
CA LYS A 121 4.05 -23.11 -11.33
C LYS A 121 5.14 -24.02 -10.74
N GLN A 122 5.69 -24.91 -11.57
CA GLN A 122 6.78 -25.79 -11.16
C GLN A 122 8.04 -25.03 -10.73
N VAL A 123 8.41 -23.93 -11.39
CA VAL A 123 9.55 -23.10 -10.96
C VAL A 123 9.35 -22.63 -9.52
N LEU A 124 8.17 -22.10 -9.22
CA LEU A 124 7.83 -21.62 -7.89
C LEU A 124 7.83 -22.75 -6.86
N THR A 125 7.12 -23.84 -7.13
CA THR A 125 7.03 -24.97 -6.19
C THR A 125 8.39 -25.64 -5.94
N GLN A 126 9.24 -25.79 -6.95
CA GLN A 126 10.59 -26.36 -6.77
C GLN A 126 11.52 -25.42 -6.00
N THR A 127 11.34 -24.11 -6.13
CA THR A 127 12.12 -23.13 -5.36
C THR A 127 11.67 -23.10 -3.90
N VAL A 128 10.36 -23.18 -3.64
CA VAL A 128 9.81 -23.35 -2.28
C VAL A 128 10.34 -24.63 -1.63
N ASP A 129 10.30 -25.77 -2.32
CA ASP A 129 10.89 -27.03 -1.83
C ASP A 129 12.39 -26.88 -1.54
N HIS A 130 13.12 -26.16 -2.40
CA HIS A 130 14.55 -25.93 -2.23
C HIS A 130 14.86 -25.07 -0.98
N VAL A 131 14.13 -23.97 -0.78
CA VAL A 131 14.37 -23.02 0.31
C VAL A 131 14.02 -23.63 1.67
N PHE A 132 12.88 -24.31 1.76
CA PHE A 132 12.36 -24.82 3.03
C PHE A 132 12.72 -26.28 3.30
N ASP A 133 13.40 -26.94 2.37
CA ASP A 133 13.76 -28.37 2.40
C ASP A 133 12.57 -29.25 2.83
N PHE A 134 11.42 -29.09 2.15
CA PHE A 134 10.26 -29.95 2.40
C PHE A 134 10.60 -31.44 2.20
N GLY A 135 11.68 -31.75 1.44
CA GLY A 135 12.49 -32.95 1.60
C GLY A 135 11.99 -34.17 0.82
N GLY A 136 12.87 -34.76 -0.01
CA GLY A 136 12.52 -35.72 -1.07
C GLY A 136 12.36 -37.21 -0.70
N PHE A 137 11.59 -37.90 -1.55
CA PHE A 137 11.40 -39.35 -1.84
C PHE A 137 11.29 -40.40 -0.70
N LEU A 138 11.72 -40.14 0.53
CA LEU A 138 11.68 -41.13 1.62
C LEU A 138 10.80 -40.72 2.82
N GLU A 139 10.25 -39.50 2.85
CA GLU A 139 9.33 -39.04 3.90
C GLU A 139 7.89 -38.82 3.42
N ASP A 140 7.55 -39.36 2.25
CA ASP A 140 6.25 -39.21 1.59
C ASP A 140 5.19 -40.24 2.08
N TRP A 141 5.30 -40.74 3.31
CA TRP A 141 4.36 -41.75 3.82
C TRP A 141 2.96 -41.14 4.07
N PHE A 142 2.87 -39.83 4.32
CA PHE A 142 1.59 -39.19 4.68
C PHE A 142 1.10 -38.10 3.73
N GLY A 143 1.80 -37.77 2.64
CA GLY A 143 1.37 -36.80 1.61
C GLY A 143 1.29 -35.32 2.07
N THR A 144 1.28 -35.06 3.37
CA THR A 144 1.05 -33.73 3.97
C THR A 144 2.17 -32.71 3.70
N ARG A 145 3.43 -33.15 3.53
CA ARG A 145 4.55 -32.22 3.21
C ARG A 145 4.51 -31.70 1.78
N SER A 146 4.11 -32.53 0.82
CA SER A 146 3.90 -32.09 -0.57
C SER A 146 2.76 -31.07 -0.66
N GLU A 147 1.68 -31.29 0.09
CA GLU A 147 0.53 -30.37 0.16
C GLU A 147 0.89 -29.04 0.82
N LYS A 148 1.71 -29.03 1.89
CA LYS A 148 2.22 -27.80 2.50
C LYS A 148 3.16 -27.04 1.57
N CYS A 149 4.05 -27.73 0.85
CA CYS A 149 4.93 -27.11 -0.14
C CYS A 149 4.12 -26.44 -1.26
N GLU A 150 3.12 -27.13 -1.80
CA GLU A 150 2.23 -26.58 -2.82
C GLU A 150 1.41 -25.41 -2.28
N SER A 151 0.91 -25.52 -1.04
CA SER A 151 0.13 -24.45 -0.41
C SER A 151 0.96 -23.22 -0.06
N PHE A 152 2.24 -23.38 0.27
CA PHE A 152 3.15 -22.26 0.44
C PHE A 152 3.44 -21.57 -0.91
N ALA A 153 3.65 -22.34 -1.99
CA ALA A 153 3.79 -21.77 -3.33
C ALA A 153 2.51 -21.01 -3.76
N ALA A 154 1.34 -21.58 -3.49
CA ALA A 154 0.06 -20.94 -3.74
C ALA A 154 -0.12 -19.67 -2.88
N LEU A 155 0.32 -19.64 -1.62
CA LEU A 155 0.32 -18.44 -0.79
C LEU A 155 1.12 -17.31 -1.44
N LEU A 156 2.33 -17.59 -1.94
CA LEU A 156 3.15 -16.59 -2.65
C LEU A 156 2.45 -16.08 -3.93
N TYR A 157 1.89 -17.01 -4.71
CA TYR A 157 1.13 -16.71 -5.92
C TYR A 157 -0.11 -15.85 -5.63
N TYR A 158 -0.95 -16.21 -4.67
CA TYR A 158 -2.12 -15.37 -4.36
C TYR A 158 -1.73 -14.02 -3.74
N SER A 159 -0.57 -13.94 -3.08
CA SER A 159 -0.04 -12.68 -2.55
C SER A 159 0.32 -11.69 -3.68
N HIS A 160 0.85 -12.16 -4.82
CA HIS A 160 1.09 -11.29 -5.99
C HIS A 160 -0.25 -10.79 -6.58
N ILE A 161 -1.27 -11.66 -6.68
CA ILE A 161 -2.59 -11.25 -7.17
C ILE A 161 -3.23 -10.23 -6.22
N LEU A 162 -3.07 -10.43 -4.90
CA LEU A 162 -3.54 -9.49 -3.90
C LEU A 162 -2.81 -8.14 -4.02
N ALA A 163 -1.49 -8.14 -4.24
CA ALA A 163 -0.73 -6.91 -4.50
C ALA A 163 -1.35 -6.09 -5.64
N ASP A 164 -1.75 -6.77 -6.70
CA ASP A 164 -2.41 -6.26 -7.90
C ASP A 164 -3.79 -5.62 -7.62
N TYR A 165 -4.48 -6.05 -6.55
CA TYR A 165 -5.71 -5.42 -6.06
C TYR A 165 -5.43 -4.19 -5.20
N LEU A 166 -4.34 -4.21 -4.45
CA LEU A 166 -3.93 -3.14 -3.54
C LEU A 166 -3.18 -2.01 -4.27
N ALA A 167 -2.79 -2.25 -5.52
CA ALA A 167 -2.20 -1.31 -6.46
C ALA A 167 -3.16 -0.15 -6.78
N ASP A 168 -3.16 0.88 -5.94
CA ASP A 168 -3.68 2.20 -6.33
C ASP A 168 -2.48 3.03 -6.80
N ASN A 169 -2.39 3.29 -8.11
CA ASN A 169 -1.33 4.11 -8.69
C ASN A 169 -1.45 5.53 -8.12
N PRO A 170 -0.44 6.01 -7.38
CA PRO A 170 0.53 6.85 -8.06
C PRO A 170 1.96 6.52 -7.62
N GLU A 171 2.82 6.15 -8.57
CA GLU A 171 4.29 6.23 -8.43
C GLU A 171 4.73 7.57 -7.79
N GLU A 172 3.96 8.64 -8.00
CA GLU A 172 4.16 9.97 -7.41
C GLU A 172 4.05 10.05 -5.88
N THR A 173 3.56 9.00 -5.21
CA THR A 173 3.52 8.91 -3.74
C THR A 173 4.78 8.30 -3.14
N GLN A 174 5.60 7.61 -3.95
CA GLN A 174 6.90 7.13 -3.52
C GLN A 174 7.85 8.31 -3.34
N VAL A 175 8.32 8.52 -2.10
CA VAL A 175 9.13 9.69 -1.77
C VAL A 175 10.26 9.36 -0.80
N ARG A 176 11.28 10.22 -0.77
CA ARG A 176 12.34 10.13 0.23
C ARG A 176 12.10 11.15 1.33
N VAL A 177 11.88 10.68 2.56
CA VAL A 177 11.67 11.52 3.74
C VAL A 177 12.88 11.45 4.64
N GLY A 178 13.76 12.46 4.53
CA GLY A 178 15.05 12.45 5.20
C GLY A 178 15.95 11.33 4.67
N ARG A 179 16.18 10.28 5.47
CA ARG A 179 16.94 9.08 5.06
C ARG A 179 16.06 7.87 4.73
N ALA A 180 14.77 7.93 5.02
CA ALA A 180 13.84 6.84 4.76
C ALA A 180 13.27 6.92 3.34
N ASN A 181 13.15 5.78 2.69
CA ASN A 181 12.31 5.63 1.50
C ASN A 181 10.89 5.32 1.99
N VAL A 182 9.92 6.09 1.51
CA VAL A 182 8.49 5.88 1.72
C VAL A 182 8.00 5.21 0.45
N SER A 183 7.43 4.02 0.59
CA SER A 183 6.80 3.28 -0.50
C SER A 183 5.62 4.07 -1.08
N SER A 184 5.14 3.67 -2.25
CA SER A 184 3.87 4.17 -2.77
C SER A 184 2.72 3.88 -1.80
N TYR A 185 1.63 4.64 -1.95
CA TYR A 185 0.40 4.38 -1.22
C TYR A 185 -0.08 2.96 -1.50
N ALA A 186 -0.35 2.27 -0.40
CA ALA A 186 -0.61 0.85 -0.34
C ALA A 186 -1.87 0.63 0.50
N GLY A 187 -2.84 1.54 0.39
CA GLY A 187 -4.09 1.53 1.17
C GLY A 187 -4.09 2.08 2.57
N GLU A 188 -2.95 1.99 3.23
CA GLU A 188 -2.83 2.51 4.59
C GLU A 188 -2.75 4.03 4.56
N PRO A 189 -3.57 4.74 5.36
CA PRO A 189 -3.57 6.20 5.38
C PRO A 189 -2.23 6.78 5.87
N TYR A 190 -1.41 5.97 6.54
CA TYR A 190 -0.08 6.33 6.98
C TYR A 190 0.83 5.09 7.13
N ILE A 191 2.13 5.31 7.14
CA ILE A 191 3.15 4.31 7.54
C ILE A 191 4.02 4.83 8.69
N THR A 192 4.67 3.93 9.41
CA THR A 192 5.66 4.31 10.43
C THR A 192 7.02 4.57 9.81
N LEU A 193 7.74 5.57 10.34
CA LEU A 193 9.09 5.92 9.94
C LEU A 193 10.06 5.71 11.11
N ASN A 194 11.29 5.28 10.81
CA ASN A 194 12.36 5.19 11.80
C ASN A 194 11.95 4.39 13.05
N SER A 195 11.30 3.24 12.86
CA SER A 195 10.72 2.41 13.94
C SER A 195 9.82 3.22 14.89
N ASN A 196 9.03 4.14 14.32
CA ASN A 196 8.14 5.06 15.02
C ASN A 196 8.85 6.02 16.01
N ARG A 197 10.16 6.27 15.81
CA ARG A 197 10.96 7.16 16.67
C ARG A 197 11.11 8.55 16.03
N PRO A 198 10.67 9.63 16.71
CA PRO A 198 10.81 10.99 16.21
C PRO A 198 12.25 11.49 16.31
N ASN A 199 12.61 12.46 15.48
CA ASN A 199 13.95 13.02 15.40
C ASN A 199 14.00 14.44 15.99
N PHE A 200 13.65 14.58 17.27
CA PHE A 200 13.84 15.82 18.03
C PHE A 200 15.23 15.85 18.67
N SER A 201 15.87 17.03 18.67
CA SER A 201 17.16 17.22 19.35
C SER A 201 17.00 17.14 20.87
N ASP A 202 18.10 16.88 21.58
CA ASP A 202 18.09 16.85 23.05
C ASP A 202 17.79 18.21 23.68
N GLU A 203 17.99 19.30 22.93
CA GLU A 203 17.58 20.64 23.32
C GLU A 203 16.07 20.81 23.19
N GLN A 204 15.48 20.39 22.07
CA GLN A 204 14.02 20.42 21.87
C GLN A 204 13.30 19.57 22.92
N LYS A 205 13.86 18.41 23.29
CA LYS A 205 13.35 17.52 24.35
C LYS A 205 13.36 18.13 25.75
N LYS A 206 13.83 19.37 25.92
CA LYS A 206 13.78 20.13 27.18
C LYS A 206 12.79 21.30 27.13
N SER A 207 12.14 21.53 26.00
CA SER A 207 11.20 22.64 25.82
C SER A 207 9.88 22.41 26.53
N THR A 208 9.51 23.31 27.43
CA THR A 208 8.23 23.33 28.16
C THR A 208 7.51 24.67 28.04
N THR A 209 7.92 25.51 27.09
CA THR A 209 7.22 26.76 26.78
C THR A 209 6.27 26.49 25.62
N SER A 210 4.98 26.49 25.91
CA SER A 210 3.94 26.26 24.91
C SER A 210 3.96 27.29 23.80
N GLY A 211 3.64 26.85 22.58
CA GLY A 211 3.52 27.73 21.44
C GLY A 211 3.57 26.98 20.12
N VAL A 212 3.19 27.67 19.05
CA VAL A 212 3.20 27.16 17.68
C VAL A 212 4.02 28.07 16.80
N THR A 213 4.80 27.47 15.90
CA THR A 213 5.66 28.16 14.94
C THR A 213 5.46 27.56 13.55
N TYR A 214 5.32 28.42 12.54
CA TYR A 214 5.15 28.03 11.15
C TYR A 214 6.34 28.50 10.33
N SER A 215 6.83 27.64 9.44
CA SER A 215 7.79 28.06 8.42
C SER A 215 7.13 29.02 7.43
N SER A 216 7.93 29.92 6.86
CA SER A 216 7.48 30.71 5.72
C SER A 216 7.11 29.80 4.55
N GLN A 217 6.14 30.23 3.75
CA GLN A 217 5.84 29.58 2.48
C GLN A 217 7.03 29.73 1.53
N ASP A 218 7.23 28.74 0.67
CA ASP A 218 8.25 28.82 -0.38
C ASP A 218 7.80 29.66 -1.58
N ARG A 219 8.63 29.70 -2.63
CA ARG A 219 8.36 30.48 -3.85
C ARG A 219 7.10 30.06 -4.62
N PHE A 220 6.59 28.86 -4.37
CA PHE A 220 5.37 28.32 -4.98
C PHE A 220 4.14 28.50 -4.07
N GLY A 221 4.30 29.20 -2.93
CA GLY A 221 3.24 29.37 -1.94
C GLY A 221 2.97 28.11 -1.11
N ARG A 222 3.90 27.14 -1.12
CA ARG A 222 3.76 25.87 -0.41
C ARG A 222 4.15 26.05 1.05
N CYS A 223 3.36 25.48 1.97
CA CYS A 223 3.66 25.51 3.39
C CYS A 223 4.93 24.74 3.72
N GLY A 224 5.78 25.29 4.58
CA GLY A 224 6.89 24.56 5.16
C GLY A 224 6.49 23.82 6.45
N THR A 225 7.48 23.36 7.21
CA THR A 225 7.28 22.68 8.49
C THR A 225 6.57 23.57 9.50
N ALA A 226 5.59 23.00 10.21
CA ALA A 226 5.01 23.55 11.42
C ALA A 226 5.51 22.79 12.65
N TYR A 227 5.81 23.51 13.73
CA TYR A 227 6.33 22.97 14.98
C TYR A 227 5.58 23.58 16.16
N ALA A 228 5.17 22.73 17.11
CA ALA A 228 4.48 23.13 18.32
C ALA A 228 5.11 22.47 19.55
N VAL A 229 5.10 23.22 20.65
CA VAL A 229 5.19 22.68 22.01
C VAL A 229 3.79 22.79 22.58
N ILE A 230 3.11 21.65 22.73
CA ILE A 230 1.71 21.59 23.13
C ILE A 230 1.67 21.43 24.65
N GLY A 231 1.29 22.51 25.34
CA GLY A 231 0.86 22.50 26.74
C GLY A 231 -0.66 22.64 26.85
N SER A 232 -1.19 22.45 28.05
CA SER A 232 -2.64 22.55 28.31
C SER A 232 -3.21 23.97 28.08
N ASP A 233 -2.36 24.99 28.16
CA ASP A 233 -2.69 26.41 28.01
C ASP A 233 -2.98 26.85 26.58
N ILE A 234 -2.48 26.12 25.57
CA ILE A 234 -2.71 26.44 24.15
C ILE A 234 -3.78 25.57 23.48
N LEU A 235 -4.33 24.57 24.18
CA LEU A 235 -5.40 23.74 23.63
C LEU A 235 -6.66 24.59 23.39
N ALA A 236 -7.20 24.52 22.17
CA ALA A 236 -8.37 25.29 21.80
C ALA A 236 -9.66 24.46 21.92
N ALA A 237 -10.73 25.11 22.34
CA ALA A 237 -12.07 24.54 22.25
C ALA A 237 -12.47 24.36 20.77
N SER A 238 -13.26 23.32 20.48
CA SER A 238 -13.64 22.97 19.12
C SER A 238 -14.55 23.98 18.43
N ASP A 239 -15.24 24.84 19.19
CA ASP A 239 -16.25 25.80 18.74
C ASP A 239 -15.72 27.21 18.43
N SER A 240 -14.44 27.48 18.65
CA SER A 240 -13.84 28.81 18.51
C SER A 240 -13.19 29.11 17.13
N ARG A 241 -13.55 28.37 16.07
CA ARG A 241 -12.84 28.42 14.79
C ARG A 241 -13.13 29.67 13.96
N ALA A 242 -12.06 30.28 13.43
CA ALA A 242 -12.19 31.36 12.45
C ALA A 242 -12.61 30.82 11.06
N VAL A 243 -13.18 31.70 10.23
CA VAL A 243 -13.62 31.32 8.88
C VAL A 243 -12.42 31.25 7.94
N ILE A 244 -12.09 30.05 7.47
CA ILE A 244 -10.97 29.82 6.54
C ILE A 244 -11.37 29.70 5.06
N GLY A 245 -12.65 29.85 4.73
CA GLY A 245 -13.18 29.65 3.37
C GLY A 245 -12.52 30.53 2.29
N ASN A 246 -11.82 31.61 2.67
CA ASN A 246 -11.10 32.49 1.75
C ASN A 246 -9.65 32.06 1.49
N ILE A 247 -9.07 31.19 2.33
CA ILE A 247 -7.69 30.73 2.15
C ILE A 247 -7.65 29.75 0.99
N ARG A 248 -6.64 29.89 0.13
CA ARG A 248 -6.40 29.05 -1.05
C ARG A 248 -4.93 28.59 -1.00
N PRO A 249 -4.64 27.44 -0.36
CA PRO A 249 -3.28 26.90 -0.34
C PRO A 249 -2.76 26.56 -1.74
N SER A 250 -1.48 26.23 -1.84
CA SER A 250 -0.89 25.73 -3.10
C SER A 250 -1.70 24.55 -3.67
N GLY A 251 -1.88 24.53 -4.99
CA GLY A 251 -2.65 23.48 -5.69
C GLY A 251 -4.18 23.58 -5.56
N TRP A 252 -4.71 24.48 -4.71
CA TRP A 252 -6.16 24.65 -4.59
C TRP A 252 -6.81 25.21 -5.86
N ARG A 253 -6.11 26.11 -6.56
CA ARG A 253 -6.62 26.84 -7.72
C ARG A 253 -5.57 26.85 -8.82
N MET A 254 -6.01 26.56 -10.04
CA MET A 254 -5.21 26.75 -11.26
C MET A 254 -5.84 27.86 -12.10
N GLY A 255 -5.12 28.97 -12.28
CA GLY A 255 -5.65 30.18 -12.90
C GLY A 255 -6.85 30.75 -12.13
N THR A 256 -8.04 30.73 -12.72
CA THR A 256 -9.29 31.20 -12.11
C THR A 256 -10.19 30.08 -11.55
N THR A 257 -9.78 28.83 -11.69
CA THR A 257 -10.62 27.64 -11.39
C THR A 257 -10.14 26.95 -10.11
N ASP A 258 -11.05 26.80 -9.13
CA ASP A 258 -10.78 25.99 -7.94
C ASP A 258 -10.79 24.50 -8.35
N ASN A 259 -9.78 23.74 -7.95
CA ASN A 259 -9.72 22.27 -8.11
C ASN A 259 -10.61 21.53 -7.09
N GLN A 260 -11.60 22.23 -6.53
CA GLN A 260 -12.47 21.75 -5.46
C GLN A 260 -13.66 20.97 -6.03
N ASN A 261 -13.37 19.84 -6.67
CA ASN A 261 -14.41 18.97 -7.21
C ASN A 261 -15.15 18.22 -6.08
N LYS A 262 -16.30 17.69 -6.46
CA LYS A 262 -17.20 16.92 -5.60
C LYS A 262 -17.25 15.50 -6.09
N TYR A 263 -17.10 14.55 -5.18
CA TYR A 263 -17.15 13.12 -5.50
C TYR A 263 -18.14 12.41 -4.58
N ASP A 264 -19.40 12.38 -5.02
CA ASP A 264 -20.48 11.69 -4.32
C ASP A 264 -20.12 10.21 -4.10
N GLY A 265 -20.31 9.73 -2.88
CA GLY A 265 -19.97 8.36 -2.49
C GLY A 265 -18.49 8.12 -2.17
N LEU A 266 -17.56 8.89 -2.74
CA LEU A 266 -16.12 8.78 -2.42
C LEU A 266 -15.71 9.66 -1.24
N VAL A 267 -16.38 10.79 -1.05
CA VAL A 267 -16.11 11.72 0.06
C VAL A 267 -17.30 11.75 1.01
N ASP A 268 -17.05 11.55 2.30
CA ASP A 268 -18.06 11.40 3.37
C ASP A 268 -18.64 12.73 3.88
N THR A 269 -18.34 13.85 3.22
CA THR A 269 -18.85 15.18 3.60
C THR A 269 -20.10 15.55 2.80
N ASN A 270 -20.87 16.51 3.32
CA ASN A 270 -22.00 17.08 2.59
C ASN A 270 -21.87 18.61 2.56
N PRO A 271 -21.57 19.22 1.39
CA PRO A 271 -21.28 18.58 0.09
C PRO A 271 -19.96 17.77 0.09
N PRO A 272 -19.79 16.79 -0.84
CA PRO A 272 -18.70 15.79 -0.84
C PRO A 272 -17.41 16.34 -1.48
N TYR A 273 -16.88 17.40 -0.89
CA TYR A 273 -15.73 18.14 -1.38
C TYR A 273 -14.41 17.38 -1.17
N LEU A 274 -13.69 17.07 -2.26
CA LEU A 274 -12.40 16.35 -2.20
C LEU A 274 -11.40 17.02 -1.26
N TYR A 275 -11.02 18.26 -1.59
CA TYR A 275 -9.98 18.96 -0.85
C TYR A 275 -10.53 19.66 0.37
N HIS A 276 -9.75 19.56 1.42
CA HIS A 276 -9.88 20.24 2.69
C HIS A 276 -8.69 21.17 2.87
N ARG A 277 -8.92 22.27 3.58
CA ARG A 277 -7.84 23.10 4.12
C ARG A 277 -7.30 22.35 5.33
N CYS A 278 -6.32 21.50 5.09
CA CYS A 278 -5.78 20.61 6.10
C CYS A 278 -4.76 21.37 6.93
N HIS A 279 -4.99 21.41 8.23
CA HIS A 279 -4.07 22.01 9.20
C HIS A 279 -2.81 21.17 9.34
N LEU A 280 -1.65 21.81 9.40
CA LEU A 280 -0.42 21.13 9.82
C LEU A 280 -0.40 20.95 11.34
N ILE A 281 -0.81 21.98 12.08
CA ILE A 281 -1.13 21.88 13.51
C ILE A 281 -2.63 22.09 13.64
N ALA A 282 -3.36 21.06 14.05
CA ALA A 282 -4.80 21.13 14.23
C ALA A 282 -5.21 22.25 15.20
N HIS A 283 -6.37 22.86 14.93
CA HIS A 283 -6.98 23.87 15.80
C HIS A 283 -7.04 23.42 17.26
N GLN A 284 -7.47 22.17 17.51
CA GLN A 284 -7.59 21.62 18.88
C GLN A 284 -6.25 21.55 19.63
N LEU A 285 -5.12 21.56 18.91
CA LEU A 285 -3.76 21.54 19.44
C LEU A 285 -3.11 22.94 19.48
N GLY A 286 -3.90 24.00 19.34
CA GLY A 286 -3.42 25.39 19.36
C GLY A 286 -3.00 25.94 18.00
N GLY A 287 -3.26 25.19 16.92
CA GLY A 287 -3.00 25.64 15.56
C GLY A 287 -3.89 26.82 15.13
N GLU A 288 -3.32 27.72 14.33
CA GLU A 288 -3.98 28.93 13.86
C GLU A 288 -4.55 28.75 12.45
N GLU A 289 -5.61 29.51 12.18
CA GLU A 289 -6.33 29.54 10.91
C GLU A 289 -5.65 30.47 9.88
N ASN A 290 -4.42 30.12 9.46
CA ASN A 290 -3.59 30.97 8.59
C ASN A 290 -3.02 30.21 7.38
N GLY A 291 -2.56 30.96 6.37
CA GLY A 291 -2.05 30.38 5.11
C GLY A 291 -0.73 29.61 5.23
N GLN A 292 0.01 29.73 6.33
CA GLN A 292 1.25 28.99 6.59
C GLN A 292 1.00 27.66 7.32
N ASN A 293 -0.23 27.46 7.82
CA ASN A 293 -0.66 26.25 8.52
C ASN A 293 -1.63 25.39 7.70
N LEU A 294 -2.01 25.80 6.50
CA LEU A 294 -3.04 25.12 5.71
C LEU A 294 -2.48 24.65 4.38
N ILE A 295 -2.60 23.35 4.11
CA ILE A 295 -2.30 22.75 2.80
C ILE A 295 -3.59 22.31 2.10
N THR A 296 -3.52 22.14 0.78
CA THR A 296 -4.55 21.44 0.01
C THR A 296 -4.37 19.95 0.24
N GLY A 297 -5.17 19.38 1.14
CA GLY A 297 -5.14 17.94 1.45
C GLY A 297 -6.49 17.30 1.16
N THR A 298 -6.51 16.01 0.85
CA THR A 298 -7.77 15.28 0.67
C THR A 298 -8.53 15.13 1.99
N ARG A 299 -9.82 14.81 1.90
CA ARG A 299 -10.61 14.39 3.07
C ARG A 299 -9.98 13.20 3.79
N TYR A 300 -9.51 12.22 3.03
CA TYR A 300 -8.87 11.01 3.54
C TYR A 300 -7.58 11.30 4.32
N LEU A 301 -6.68 12.15 3.79
CA LEU A 301 -5.51 12.61 4.54
C LEU A 301 -5.93 13.27 5.86
N ASN A 302 -6.90 14.18 5.81
CA ASN A 302 -7.31 14.97 6.97
C ASN A 302 -7.85 14.08 8.11
N ILE A 303 -8.70 13.10 7.78
CA ILE A 303 -9.40 12.29 8.79
C ILE A 303 -8.69 10.98 9.08
N ASN A 304 -8.41 10.19 8.06
CA ASN A 304 -7.82 8.87 8.22
C ASN A 304 -6.30 8.97 8.46
N GLY A 305 -5.63 9.91 7.80
CA GLY A 305 -4.19 10.14 7.93
C GLY A 305 -3.81 10.89 9.22
N MET A 306 -4.35 12.09 9.42
CA MET A 306 -3.85 13.02 10.46
C MET A 306 -4.65 12.95 11.76
N LYS A 307 -5.98 13.06 11.70
CA LYS A 307 -6.84 13.26 12.88
C LYS A 307 -6.66 12.17 13.96
N VAL A 308 -6.49 10.91 13.57
CA VAL A 308 -6.29 9.80 14.52
C VAL A 308 -5.10 10.04 15.44
N TRP A 309 -4.03 10.65 14.93
CA TRP A 309 -2.81 10.93 15.69
C TRP A 309 -2.91 12.21 16.50
N GLU A 310 -3.60 13.22 15.96
CA GLU A 310 -3.90 14.45 16.68
C GLU A 310 -4.79 14.20 17.90
N ASP A 311 -5.78 13.31 17.76
CA ASP A 311 -6.65 12.90 18.87
C ASP A 311 -5.84 12.14 19.95
N LYS A 312 -4.85 11.32 19.56
CA LYS A 312 -3.92 10.68 20.52
C LYS A 312 -3.14 11.73 21.34
N ILE A 313 -2.67 12.80 20.71
CA ILE A 313 -2.00 13.91 21.41
C ILE A 313 -3.00 14.61 22.34
N ALA A 314 -4.18 14.98 21.84
CA ALA A 314 -5.19 15.67 22.64
C ALA A 314 -5.62 14.85 23.87
N ASP A 315 -5.83 13.54 23.71
CA ASP A 315 -6.21 12.66 24.81
C ASP A 315 -5.08 12.41 25.81
N TYR A 316 -3.83 12.39 25.34
CA TYR A 316 -2.67 12.38 26.22
C TYR A 316 -2.61 13.66 27.07
N MET A 317 -2.80 14.83 26.47
CA MET A 317 -2.78 16.11 27.18
C MET A 317 -3.91 16.23 28.21
N LYS A 318 -5.12 15.74 27.88
CA LYS A 318 -6.24 15.68 28.84
C LYS A 318 -5.91 14.84 30.08
N LYS A 319 -5.17 13.74 29.90
CA LYS A 319 -4.77 12.84 31.01
C LYS A 319 -3.57 13.36 31.79
N ASN A 320 -2.75 14.21 31.18
CA ASN A 320 -1.49 14.71 31.74
C ASN A 320 -1.40 16.24 31.54
N PRO A 321 -2.22 17.04 32.25
CA PRO A 321 -2.34 18.48 32.00
C PRO A 321 -1.09 19.30 32.31
N GLU A 322 -0.16 18.74 33.10
CA GLU A 322 1.14 19.35 33.45
C GLU A 322 2.26 18.97 32.46
N ASN A 323 1.99 18.05 31.52
CA ASN A 323 2.99 17.60 30.55
C ASN A 323 2.94 18.45 29.28
N HIS A 324 3.99 18.34 28.47
CA HIS A 324 4.10 18.93 27.14
C HIS A 324 4.34 17.86 26.08
N VAL A 325 3.85 18.13 24.87
CA VAL A 325 4.15 17.31 23.68
C VAL A 325 4.82 18.17 22.63
N LEU A 326 6.03 17.81 22.26
CA LEU A 326 6.66 18.33 21.05
C LEU A 326 5.94 17.72 19.86
N TYR A 327 5.52 18.55 18.91
CA TYR A 327 4.81 18.10 17.73
C TYR A 327 5.33 18.82 16.50
N ARG A 328 5.62 18.07 15.44
CA ARG A 328 6.14 18.61 14.18
C ARG A 328 5.43 17.97 13.01
N VAL A 329 4.92 18.79 12.10
CA VAL A 329 4.31 18.34 10.84
C VAL A 329 5.03 18.99 9.67
N THR A 330 5.55 18.15 8.78
CA THR A 330 6.32 18.58 7.61
C THR A 330 5.64 18.07 6.34
N PRO A 331 5.03 18.95 5.54
CA PRO A 331 4.59 18.61 4.19
C PRO A 331 5.75 18.13 3.34
N VAL A 332 5.52 17.10 2.53
CA VAL A 332 6.52 16.54 1.61
C VAL A 332 6.05 16.79 0.19
N PHE A 333 6.87 17.46 -0.61
CA PHE A 333 6.60 17.76 -2.02
C PHE A 333 7.64 17.07 -2.91
N VAL A 334 7.19 16.51 -4.03
CA VAL A 334 8.07 15.97 -5.08
C VAL A 334 8.35 17.06 -6.09
N GLY A 335 9.62 17.43 -6.26
CA GLY A 335 10.02 18.48 -7.19
C GLY A 335 9.27 19.80 -7.00
N ASP A 336 8.67 20.28 -8.09
CA ASP A 336 7.91 21.53 -8.13
C ASP A 336 6.39 21.33 -7.92
N ASN A 337 5.96 20.15 -7.46
CA ASN A 337 4.55 19.85 -7.22
C ASN A 337 3.90 20.83 -6.25
N LEU A 338 2.67 21.23 -6.54
CA LEU A 338 1.90 22.18 -5.73
C LEU A 338 1.11 21.48 -4.61
N LEU A 339 0.76 20.20 -4.80
CA LEU A 339 0.26 19.35 -3.73
C LEU A 339 1.42 18.62 -3.05
N ALA A 340 1.31 18.50 -1.73
CA ALA A 340 2.18 17.59 -1.00
C ALA A 340 1.77 16.15 -1.36
N SER A 341 2.73 15.24 -1.53
CA SER A 341 2.49 13.80 -1.64
C SER A 341 1.95 13.22 -0.32
N GLY A 342 2.19 13.93 0.79
CA GLY A 342 1.80 13.57 2.13
C GLY A 342 2.42 14.50 3.16
N VAL A 343 2.25 14.16 4.44
CA VAL A 343 2.86 14.87 5.56
C VAL A 343 3.59 13.91 6.47
N ARG A 344 4.79 14.28 6.91
CA ARG A 344 5.46 13.60 8.03
C ARG A 344 4.98 14.22 9.33
N MET A 345 4.53 13.40 10.27
CA MET A 345 4.13 13.83 11.61
C MET A 345 5.03 13.18 12.66
N GLU A 346 5.54 13.98 13.59
CA GLU A 346 6.40 13.54 14.69
C GLU A 346 5.87 14.08 16.01
N ALA A 347 5.77 13.23 17.03
CA ALA A 347 5.42 13.65 18.38
C ALA A 347 6.33 13.02 19.45
N TRP A 348 6.57 13.76 20.53
CA TRP A 348 7.33 13.31 21.70
C TRP A 348 6.84 14.02 22.96
N SER A 349 6.35 13.27 23.95
CA SER A 349 6.04 13.79 25.27
C SER A 349 7.30 14.05 26.11
N VAL A 350 7.39 15.23 26.73
CA VAL A 350 8.64 15.75 27.31
C VAL A 350 8.93 15.11 28.67
N GLU A 351 8.02 15.24 29.63
CA GLU A 351 8.22 14.94 31.05
C GLU A 351 8.32 13.44 31.34
N ASP A 352 7.67 12.61 30.54
CA ASP A 352 7.69 11.15 30.66
C ASP A 352 8.58 10.47 29.62
N GLN A 353 9.50 11.24 29.03
CA GLN A 353 10.57 10.74 28.16
C GLN A 353 10.05 9.97 26.93
N GLY A 354 9.01 10.51 26.28
CA GLY A 354 8.47 10.00 25.04
C GLY A 354 7.62 8.75 25.22
N LYS A 355 6.85 8.67 26.32
CA LYS A 355 5.82 7.64 26.48
C LYS A 355 4.75 7.75 25.39
N LEU A 356 4.34 8.98 25.05
CA LEU A 356 3.70 9.28 23.78
C LEU A 356 4.80 9.66 22.79
N ARG A 357 5.02 8.81 21.79
CA ARG A 357 5.88 9.15 20.66
C ARG A 357 5.40 8.50 19.38
N PHE A 358 5.60 9.19 18.28
CA PHE A 358 5.46 8.61 16.97
C PHE A 358 6.27 9.38 15.93
N ASN A 359 6.53 8.71 14.82
CA ASN A 359 7.09 9.28 13.59
C ASN A 359 6.47 8.52 12.43
N ILE A 360 5.61 9.20 11.69
CA ILE A 360 4.78 8.60 10.65
C ILE A 360 4.77 9.47 9.40
N TYR A 361 4.42 8.87 8.28
CA TYR A 361 4.10 9.58 7.04
C TYR A 361 2.64 9.30 6.67
N CYS A 362 1.84 10.34 6.48
CA CYS A 362 0.44 10.23 6.09
C CYS A 362 0.26 10.64 4.63
N TYR A 363 -0.34 9.78 3.81
CA TYR A 363 -0.46 9.98 2.36
C TYR A 363 -1.54 11.01 2.01
N ASN A 364 -1.23 11.91 1.07
CA ASN A 364 -2.21 12.85 0.51
C ASN A 364 -2.92 12.25 -0.69
N VAL A 365 -3.69 11.19 -0.46
CA VAL A 365 -4.43 10.45 -1.48
C VAL A 365 -5.92 10.48 -1.15
N GLN A 366 -6.77 10.18 -2.13
CA GLN A 366 -8.18 9.89 -1.90
C GLN A 366 -8.50 8.63 -2.71
N PRO A 367 -8.77 7.49 -2.07
CA PRO A 367 -9.11 6.27 -2.80
C PRO A 367 -10.25 6.50 -3.80
N GLY A 368 -10.05 6.09 -5.05
CA GLY A 368 -10.99 6.26 -6.17
C GLY A 368 -10.92 7.62 -6.87
N VAL A 369 -9.91 8.43 -6.59
CA VAL A 369 -9.68 9.75 -7.20
C VAL A 369 -8.22 9.90 -7.59
N ASP A 370 -7.96 10.08 -8.88
CA ASP A 370 -6.65 10.43 -9.40
C ASP A 370 -6.32 11.89 -9.09
N LEU A 371 -5.11 12.13 -8.59
CA LEU A 371 -4.60 13.46 -8.28
C LEU A 371 -3.42 13.79 -9.17
N ASP A 372 -3.50 14.92 -9.87
CA ASP A 372 -2.32 15.58 -10.45
C ASP A 372 -1.65 16.40 -9.35
N TYR A 373 -0.55 15.90 -8.79
CA TYR A 373 0.16 16.59 -7.72
C TYR A 373 0.86 17.87 -8.18
N ALA A 374 1.19 17.97 -9.47
CA ALA A 374 1.81 19.16 -10.03
C ALA A 374 0.86 20.35 -10.03
N THR A 375 -0.41 20.14 -10.39
CA THR A 375 -1.37 21.24 -10.56
C THR A 375 -2.48 21.28 -9.51
N GLY A 376 -2.72 20.16 -8.83
CA GLY A 376 -3.86 19.92 -7.95
C GLY A 376 -5.14 19.50 -8.68
N ALA A 377 -5.11 19.36 -10.01
CA ALA A 377 -6.25 18.81 -10.76
C ALA A 377 -6.57 17.39 -10.28
N ASN A 378 -7.81 16.97 -10.48
CA ASN A 378 -8.29 15.67 -10.03
C ASN A 378 -9.42 15.17 -10.90
N SER A 379 -9.49 13.86 -11.05
CA SER A 379 -10.52 13.12 -11.78
C SER A 379 -10.95 11.93 -10.95
N GLN A 380 -12.20 11.50 -11.14
CA GLN A 380 -12.60 10.22 -10.59
C GLN A 380 -11.79 9.15 -11.32
N GLU A 381 -11.20 8.24 -10.57
CA GLU A 381 -10.50 7.10 -11.16
C GLU A 381 -11.52 6.27 -11.95
N ASP A 382 -11.19 5.90 -13.18
CA ASP A 382 -12.09 5.19 -14.08
C ASP A 382 -12.33 3.75 -13.58
N THR A 383 -13.26 3.62 -12.62
CA THR A 383 -13.73 2.33 -12.09
C THR A 383 -14.44 1.48 -13.15
N ILE A 384 -14.82 2.08 -14.28
CA ILE A 384 -15.41 1.39 -15.44
C ILE A 384 -14.30 0.79 -16.34
N SER A 385 -13.04 1.16 -16.13
CA SER A 385 -11.89 0.69 -16.91
C SER A 385 -10.86 -0.09 -16.08
N ALA A 386 -11.14 -0.41 -14.81
CA ALA A 386 -10.42 -1.50 -14.16
C ALA A 386 -10.67 -2.75 -14.99
N GLU A 387 -9.65 -3.17 -15.75
CA GLU A 387 -9.76 -4.38 -16.57
C GLU A 387 -10.28 -5.51 -15.68
N PRO A 388 -11.22 -6.33 -16.15
CA PRO A 388 -11.74 -7.42 -15.36
C PRO A 388 -10.56 -8.31 -14.94
N LYS A 389 -10.17 -8.21 -13.67
CA LYS A 389 -9.21 -9.11 -13.05
C LYS A 389 -9.76 -10.53 -13.20
N VAL A 390 -8.91 -11.45 -13.62
CA VAL A 390 -9.33 -12.77 -14.10
C VAL A 390 -9.96 -13.59 -12.97
N ILE A 391 -9.35 -13.61 -11.79
CA ILE A 391 -9.99 -14.05 -10.53
C ILE A 391 -10.50 -12.81 -9.77
N PRO A 392 -11.79 -12.74 -9.38
CA PRO A 392 -12.30 -11.60 -8.59
C PRO A 392 -11.79 -11.65 -7.15
N PHE A 393 -11.60 -10.50 -6.50
CA PHE A 393 -11.20 -10.43 -5.10
C PHE A 393 -12.19 -11.15 -4.18
N ALA A 394 -13.48 -10.80 -4.30
CA ALA A 394 -14.56 -11.40 -3.54
C ALA A 394 -15.85 -11.43 -4.37
N LYS A 395 -16.56 -12.57 -4.39
CA LYS A 395 -17.88 -12.70 -5.02
C LYS A 395 -18.86 -13.55 -4.20
N GLU A 396 -20.14 -13.30 -4.40
CA GLU A 396 -21.19 -14.16 -3.86
C GLU A 396 -21.13 -15.55 -4.52
N GLY A 397 -21.21 -16.62 -3.71
CA GLY A 397 -21.22 -18.00 -4.22
C GLY A 397 -19.87 -18.56 -4.66
N ALA A 398 -18.75 -17.95 -4.25
CA ALA A 398 -17.41 -18.51 -4.49
C ALA A 398 -17.30 -19.96 -4.02
N SER A 399 -16.67 -20.81 -4.84
CA SER A 399 -16.57 -22.26 -4.63
C SER A 399 -15.33 -22.83 -5.32
N GLU A 400 -15.01 -24.11 -5.08
CA GLU A 400 -13.87 -24.80 -5.74
C GLU A 400 -13.90 -24.70 -7.27
N SER A 401 -15.08 -24.81 -7.90
CA SER A 401 -15.21 -24.76 -9.36
C SER A 401 -15.24 -23.33 -9.91
N ASP A 402 -15.47 -22.34 -9.06
CA ASP A 402 -15.57 -20.94 -9.44
C ASP A 402 -15.10 -20.05 -8.28
N PRO A 403 -13.79 -20.05 -7.97
CA PRO A 403 -13.29 -19.38 -6.78
C PRO A 403 -13.24 -17.86 -6.95
N ASP A 404 -13.24 -17.14 -5.82
CA ASP A 404 -12.66 -15.80 -5.71
C ASP A 404 -11.28 -15.90 -5.04
N LEU A 405 -10.50 -14.82 -5.07
CA LEU A 405 -9.14 -14.79 -4.52
C LEU A 405 -9.12 -15.21 -3.06
N ILE A 406 -10.07 -14.70 -2.26
CA ILE A 406 -10.18 -15.02 -0.84
C ILE A 406 -10.44 -16.51 -0.62
N PHE A 407 -11.40 -17.10 -1.35
CA PHE A 407 -11.71 -18.53 -1.26
C PHE A 407 -10.46 -19.36 -1.58
N ALA A 408 -9.79 -19.00 -2.68
CA ALA A 408 -8.65 -19.74 -3.19
C ALA A 408 -7.46 -19.67 -2.22
N LEU A 409 -7.13 -18.50 -1.69
CA LEU A 409 -6.04 -18.35 -0.71
C LEU A 409 -6.37 -19.00 0.63
N ASN A 410 -7.60 -18.84 1.15
CA ASN A 410 -8.00 -19.41 2.43
C ASN A 410 -7.86 -20.93 2.47
N LYS A 411 -8.20 -21.61 1.36
CA LYS A 411 -7.99 -23.06 1.20
C LYS A 411 -6.54 -23.47 1.47
N HIS A 412 -5.57 -22.70 0.95
CA HIS A 412 -4.16 -23.01 1.15
C HIS A 412 -3.64 -22.59 2.53
N LEU A 413 -4.21 -21.55 3.15
CA LEU A 413 -3.92 -21.22 4.56
C LEU A 413 -4.37 -22.36 5.50
N GLU A 414 -5.54 -22.94 5.25
CA GLU A 414 -6.06 -24.10 6.01
C GLU A 414 -5.11 -25.30 5.91
N ILE A 415 -4.60 -25.61 4.70
CA ILE A 415 -3.64 -26.69 4.50
C ILE A 415 -2.29 -26.37 5.17
N LEU A 416 -1.79 -25.16 4.98
CA LEU A 416 -0.47 -24.75 5.47
C LEU A 416 -0.40 -24.76 7.00
N PHE A 417 -1.49 -24.34 7.66
CA PHE A 417 -1.58 -24.19 9.11
C PHE A 417 -2.50 -25.22 9.79
N ALA A 418 -2.74 -26.38 9.15
CA ALA A 418 -3.61 -27.43 9.68
C ALA A 418 -3.23 -27.86 11.11
N ASP A 419 -1.93 -27.93 11.43
CA ASP A 419 -1.43 -28.30 12.76
C ASP A 419 -1.71 -27.24 13.84
N GLN A 420 -2.10 -26.03 13.43
CA GLN A 420 -2.38 -24.88 14.29
C GLN A 420 -3.88 -24.55 14.38
N GLU A 421 -4.76 -25.38 13.80
CA GLU A 421 -6.21 -25.24 13.90
C GLU A 421 -6.67 -25.22 15.36
N GLY A 422 -7.56 -24.29 15.71
CA GLY A 422 -8.01 -24.08 17.09
C GLY A 422 -7.01 -23.35 17.99
N SER A 423 -5.85 -22.94 17.46
CA SER A 423 -4.98 -22.01 18.16
C SER A 423 -5.56 -20.60 18.10
N GLY A 424 -5.41 -19.83 19.18
CA GLY A 424 -5.95 -18.46 19.23
C GLY A 424 -5.33 -17.48 18.22
N ILE A 425 -4.22 -17.83 17.55
CA ILE A 425 -3.65 -17.03 16.45
C ILE A 425 -4.35 -17.40 15.14
N TYR A 426 -4.45 -18.69 14.84
CA TYR A 426 -5.14 -19.18 13.65
C TYR A 426 -6.61 -18.78 13.63
N ASP A 427 -7.32 -18.94 14.75
CA ASP A 427 -8.73 -18.60 14.86
C ASP A 427 -8.98 -17.10 14.62
N ARG A 428 -8.03 -16.23 15.03
CA ARG A 428 -8.11 -14.79 14.75
C ARG A 428 -7.86 -14.48 13.29
N LEU A 429 -6.85 -15.09 12.67
CA LEU A 429 -6.61 -14.96 11.23
C LEU A 429 -7.88 -15.31 10.45
N MET A 430 -8.43 -16.51 10.67
CA MET A 430 -9.61 -16.98 9.96
C MET A 430 -10.85 -16.12 10.23
N SER A 431 -11.01 -15.61 11.45
CA SER A 431 -12.08 -14.68 11.79
C SER A 431 -11.97 -13.35 11.03
N GLU A 432 -10.79 -12.71 11.06
CA GLU A 432 -10.60 -11.38 10.47
C GLU A 432 -10.66 -11.41 8.94
N ILE A 433 -10.04 -12.41 8.30
CA ILE A 433 -10.17 -12.59 6.86
C ILE A 433 -11.61 -12.94 6.46
N GLY A 434 -12.33 -13.68 7.31
CA GLY A 434 -13.75 -13.97 7.12
C GLY A 434 -14.63 -12.72 7.22
N GLU A 435 -14.34 -11.80 8.15
CA GLU A 435 -15.02 -10.51 8.26
C GLU A 435 -14.77 -9.62 7.03
N ALA A 436 -13.53 -9.55 6.55
CA ALA A 436 -13.19 -8.82 5.33
C ALA A 436 -13.92 -9.39 4.11
N ALA A 437 -13.92 -10.72 3.96
CA ALA A 437 -14.61 -11.42 2.88
C ALA A 437 -16.11 -11.17 2.88
N ASN A 438 -16.76 -11.32 4.04
CA ASN A 438 -18.19 -11.09 4.18
C ASN A 438 -18.53 -9.62 3.93
N GLY A 439 -17.68 -8.70 4.36
CA GLY A 439 -17.81 -7.29 4.06
C GLY A 439 -17.81 -7.01 2.56
N ALA A 440 -16.80 -7.51 1.85
CA ALA A 440 -16.64 -7.31 0.42
C ALA A 440 -17.80 -7.93 -0.39
N ARG A 441 -18.18 -9.17 -0.08
CA ARG A 441 -19.27 -9.89 -0.77
C ARG A 441 -20.65 -9.25 -0.59
N ASN A 442 -20.86 -8.53 0.51
CA ASN A 442 -22.13 -7.86 0.81
C ASN A 442 -22.29 -6.48 0.16
N LEU A 443 -21.28 -5.99 -0.58
CA LEU A 443 -21.36 -4.72 -1.30
C LEU A 443 -22.35 -4.81 -2.46
N LYS A 444 -23.37 -3.95 -2.45
CA LYS A 444 -24.40 -3.89 -3.49
C LYS A 444 -24.09 -2.77 -4.46
N TYR A 445 -23.58 -3.11 -5.63
CA TYR A 445 -23.25 -2.17 -6.71
C TYR A 445 -24.53 -1.62 -7.34
N THR A 446 -24.86 -0.37 -7.01
CA THR A 446 -25.90 0.45 -7.66
C THR A 446 -25.24 1.74 -8.15
N GLU A 447 -25.74 2.34 -9.25
CA GLU A 447 -25.12 3.51 -9.90
C GLU A 447 -24.83 4.66 -8.91
N ASP A 448 -25.72 4.87 -7.93
CA ASP A 448 -25.64 5.90 -6.87
C ASP A 448 -24.63 5.60 -5.76
N LYS A 449 -24.07 4.37 -5.71
CA LYS A 449 -23.15 3.92 -4.64
C LYS A 449 -21.81 3.43 -5.15
N THR A 450 -21.56 3.49 -6.45
CA THR A 450 -20.35 2.94 -7.08
C THR A 450 -19.06 3.39 -6.38
N GLY A 451 -18.89 4.68 -6.14
CA GLY A 451 -17.70 5.20 -5.43
C GLY A 451 -17.62 4.73 -3.96
N LYS A 452 -18.74 4.77 -3.23
CA LYS A 452 -18.77 4.31 -1.83
C LYS A 452 -18.43 2.83 -1.71
N ASN A 453 -18.98 2.01 -2.60
CA ASN A 453 -18.69 0.60 -2.63
C ASN A 453 -17.26 0.32 -3.03
N TYR A 454 -16.69 1.10 -3.96
CA TYR A 454 -15.27 1.00 -4.29
C TYR A 454 -14.39 1.25 -3.06
N ILE A 455 -14.60 2.36 -2.32
CA ILE A 455 -13.83 2.63 -1.09
C ILE A 455 -14.02 1.52 -0.05
N GLN A 456 -15.25 1.03 0.10
CA GLN A 456 -15.52 -0.06 1.01
C GLN A 456 -14.83 -1.36 0.56
N LEU A 457 -14.80 -1.65 -0.74
CA LEU A 457 -14.08 -2.80 -1.31
C LEU A 457 -12.59 -2.67 -1.01
N LYS A 458 -11.97 -1.54 -1.36
CA LYS A 458 -10.56 -1.25 -1.02
C LYS A 458 -10.30 -1.43 0.47
N THR A 459 -11.20 -0.93 1.33
CA THR A 459 -11.08 -1.13 2.79
C THR A 459 -11.07 -2.61 3.16
N TYR A 460 -11.87 -3.45 2.52
CA TYR A 460 -11.87 -4.89 2.77
C TYR A 460 -10.63 -5.60 2.17
N GLU A 461 -10.13 -5.16 1.02
CA GLU A 461 -8.84 -5.61 0.46
C GLU A 461 -7.70 -5.33 1.45
N PHE A 462 -7.63 -4.13 2.01
CA PHE A 462 -6.62 -3.79 3.03
C PHE A 462 -6.79 -4.55 4.33
N LYS A 463 -8.01 -4.68 4.86
CA LYS A 463 -8.25 -5.50 6.06
C LYS A 463 -7.84 -6.95 5.87
N TYR A 464 -8.04 -7.48 4.66
CA TYR A 464 -7.60 -8.83 4.32
C TYR A 464 -6.06 -8.92 4.36
N LEU A 465 -5.35 -7.97 3.74
CA LEU A 465 -3.88 -7.88 3.84
C LEU A 465 -3.40 -7.69 5.30
N GLU A 466 -4.03 -6.82 6.08
CA GLU A 466 -3.66 -6.55 7.47
C GLU A 466 -3.72 -7.84 8.31
N ALA A 467 -4.80 -8.62 8.14
CA ALA A 467 -4.92 -9.91 8.81
C ALA A 467 -3.81 -10.87 8.38
N LEU A 468 -3.50 -10.96 7.07
CA LEU A 468 -2.41 -11.80 6.57
C LEU A 468 -1.06 -11.38 7.17
N THR A 469 -0.67 -10.12 7.02
CA THR A 469 0.61 -9.57 7.50
C THR A 469 0.74 -9.56 9.02
N THR A 470 -0.38 -9.57 9.75
CA THR A 470 -0.37 -9.68 11.22
C THR A 470 -0.18 -11.12 11.69
N TYR A 471 -0.90 -12.08 11.10
CA TYR A 471 -0.98 -13.42 11.66
C TYR A 471 -0.18 -14.48 10.90
N VAL A 472 -0.06 -14.39 9.57
CA VAL A 472 0.72 -15.36 8.77
C VAL A 472 2.17 -15.43 9.25
N PRO A 473 2.90 -14.32 9.51
CA PRO A 473 4.26 -14.40 10.04
C PRO A 473 4.34 -15.11 11.40
N LEU A 474 3.35 -14.89 12.27
CA LEU A 474 3.29 -15.50 13.59
C LEU A 474 3.01 -17.01 13.53
N LEU A 475 2.23 -17.44 12.54
CA LEU A 475 1.95 -18.84 12.28
C LEU A 475 3.16 -19.52 11.62
N LEU A 476 3.78 -18.88 10.62
CA LEU A 476 4.99 -19.36 9.96
C LEU A 476 6.15 -19.53 10.94
N GLN A 477 6.36 -18.59 11.87
CA GLN A 477 7.37 -18.70 12.93
C GLN A 477 7.17 -19.90 13.86
N LYS A 478 6.03 -20.60 13.81
CA LYS A 478 5.78 -21.83 14.57
C LYS A 478 5.97 -23.09 13.75
N GLU A 479 6.15 -22.98 12.44
CA GLU A 479 6.39 -24.12 11.55
C GLU A 479 7.90 -24.43 11.48
N ASP A 480 8.26 -25.69 11.70
CA ASP A 480 9.67 -26.14 11.73
C ASP A 480 10.39 -25.87 10.40
N PHE A 481 9.70 -26.01 9.26
CA PHE A 481 10.27 -25.78 7.94
C PHE A 481 10.67 -24.30 7.76
N PHE A 482 9.89 -23.37 8.31
CA PHE A 482 10.13 -21.95 8.17
C PHE A 482 11.29 -21.50 9.07
N GLN A 483 11.31 -21.96 10.34
CA GLN A 483 12.42 -21.71 11.27
C GLN A 483 13.76 -22.28 10.80
N SER A 484 13.73 -23.32 9.96
CA SER A 484 14.94 -23.92 9.41
C SER A 484 15.54 -23.08 8.29
N ALA A 485 14.72 -22.26 7.62
CA ALA A 485 15.13 -21.40 6.50
C ALA A 485 15.45 -19.95 6.93
N PHE A 486 14.82 -19.45 8.00
CA PHE A 486 14.92 -18.08 8.53
C PHE A 486 14.99 -18.07 10.06
#